data_AF-A0A1G2VI61-F1
#
_entry.id   AF-A0A1G2VI61-F1
#
_cell.length_a   1.000
_cell.length_b   1.000
_cell.length_c   1.000
_cell.angle_alpha   90.00
_cell.angle_beta   90.00
_cell.angle_gamma   90.00
#
_symmetry.space_group_name_H-M   'P 1'
#
loop_
_entity.id
_entity.type
_entity.pdbx_description
1 polymer ?
#
loop_
_entity_poly.entity_id
_entity_poly.type
_entity_poly.pdbx_seq_one_letter_code
_entity_poly.pdbx_strand_id
1 'polypeptide(L)'
;MNKKIVQVDKTIVTPYYERFGVQKSGLVAISMVARCKSRTQAGKKIDENLRIELNQLAFRENPLRTRNQFFDTPAAFNGSLLKNKEKTVVLLTLLDAGTHTLGLIPKQGAYIKKIIVEELSGTANPFFEIDSQPEDGDRRPWYTFILIDLPIRLLLVDATIRRRKHDSDDIKVVADGMALQTQQSIKYRFWSFIGELLQIVGASFRKTEQFETELDSGIHYLELFVDRMPLVHAVRLVIEHHNFNARERATGLVQTYKELIKGGAKEFDVDPVIIGAVIHQEQATNVNFVDTLFDNIGGLAGINTSIGIGQVRVKTAREPEQIYDQLGVKTEQDSNVNKNMARVERLKDPWINIRYVAAKIKFSQDRWRNAGFDISTKPEILGTLYNIEDVAHPVDPHENPQANDFGKGVSNNYSLIKSMIDE
;
A
#
# COMPACT_ATOMS: atom_id res chain seq x y z
N MET A 1 -22.45 10.04 1.75
CA MET A 1 -20.99 10.24 1.64
C MET A 1 -20.64 11.59 2.21
N ASN A 2 -19.71 11.65 3.15
CA ASN A 2 -19.20 12.91 3.69
C ASN A 2 -17.98 13.31 2.87
N LYS A 3 -18.01 14.52 2.27
CA LYS A 3 -16.95 15.01 1.37
C LYS A 3 -16.44 16.36 1.87
N LYS A 4 -15.18 16.41 2.30
CA LYS A 4 -14.47 17.63 2.68
C LYS A 4 -13.54 18.04 1.55
N ILE A 5 -13.66 19.29 1.08
CA ILE A 5 -12.76 19.86 0.08
C ILE A 5 -11.94 20.96 0.76
N VAL A 6 -10.62 20.86 0.65
CA VAL A 6 -9.67 21.88 1.10
C VAL A 6 -9.01 22.47 -0.15
N GLN A 7 -9.40 23.69 -0.50
CA GLN A 7 -8.69 24.46 -1.53
C GLN A 7 -7.40 24.99 -0.92
N VAL A 8 -6.28 24.70 -1.57
CA VAL A 8 -4.95 25.04 -1.06
C VAL A 8 -4.32 26.14 -1.91
N ASP A 9 -4.39 26.00 -3.24
CA ASP A 9 -3.92 26.93 -4.26
C ASP A 9 -2.63 27.70 -3.92
N LYS A 10 -1.57 26.95 -3.58
CA LYS A 10 -0.27 27.54 -3.23
C LYS A 10 0.91 26.66 -3.61
N THR A 11 2.05 27.31 -3.81
CA THR A 11 3.35 26.63 -3.88
C THR A 11 3.92 26.43 -2.48
N ILE A 12 4.28 25.20 -2.17
CA ILE A 12 4.99 24.85 -0.92
C ILE A 12 6.46 24.57 -1.22
N VAL A 13 7.36 25.07 -0.38
CA VAL A 13 8.82 24.81 -0.44
C VAL A 13 9.36 24.16 0.83
N THR A 14 8.50 24.05 1.85
CA THR A 14 8.72 23.34 3.11
C THR A 14 7.58 22.34 3.30
N PRO A 15 7.76 21.32 4.17
CA PRO A 15 6.69 20.39 4.53
C PRO A 15 5.37 21.11 4.87
N TYR A 16 4.27 20.58 4.36
CA TYR A 16 2.91 21.03 4.65
C TYR A 16 2.10 19.86 5.19
N TYR A 17 1.39 20.05 6.30
CA TYR A 17 0.60 19.02 6.95
C TYR A 17 -0.86 19.45 7.01
N GLU A 18 -1.74 18.70 6.35
CA GLU A 18 -3.19 18.91 6.41
C GLU A 18 -3.81 17.95 7.42
N ARG A 19 -4.59 18.49 8.36
CA ARG A 19 -5.35 17.68 9.32
C ARG A 19 -6.80 17.50 8.86
N PHE A 20 -7.30 16.28 8.98
CA PHE A 20 -8.69 15.98 8.68
C PHE A 20 -9.27 15.01 9.69
N GLY A 21 -10.57 15.15 9.93
CA GLY A 21 -11.33 14.25 10.79
C GLY A 21 -12.03 13.19 9.95
N VAL A 22 -12.05 11.96 10.45
CA VAL A 22 -12.88 10.85 9.98
C VAL A 22 -13.97 10.64 11.03
N GLN A 23 -15.24 10.70 10.64
CA GLN A 23 -16.35 10.62 11.58
C GLN A 23 -16.62 9.19 12.02
N LYS A 24 -16.55 8.25 11.08
CA LYS A 24 -16.75 6.82 11.32
C LYS A 24 -15.57 6.06 10.75
N SER A 25 -15.03 5.12 11.54
CA SER A 25 -14.01 4.22 11.01
C SER A 25 -14.52 3.53 9.74
N GLY A 26 -13.67 3.35 8.75
CA GLY A 26 -14.08 2.74 7.48
C GLY A 26 -13.21 3.18 6.31
N LEU A 27 -13.68 2.87 5.10
CA LEU A 27 -12.97 3.19 3.87
C LEU A 27 -12.98 4.70 3.63
N VAL A 28 -11.81 5.27 3.38
CA VAL A 28 -11.63 6.69 3.07
C VAL A 28 -10.83 6.85 1.78
N ALA A 29 -11.26 7.78 0.94
CA ALA A 29 -10.51 8.24 -0.22
C ALA A 29 -9.94 9.64 0.04
N ILE A 30 -8.63 9.83 -0.18
CA ILE A 30 -7.94 11.11 -0.07
C ILE A 30 -7.34 11.46 -1.42
N SER A 31 -7.97 12.40 -2.14
CA SER A 31 -7.51 12.87 -3.44
C SER A 31 -6.70 14.15 -3.30
N MET A 32 -5.51 14.22 -3.92
CA MET A 32 -4.72 15.44 -4.02
C MET A 32 -4.43 15.76 -5.47
N VAL A 33 -4.58 17.04 -5.82
CA VAL A 33 -4.23 17.56 -7.14
C VAL A 33 -3.06 18.52 -6.98
N ALA A 34 -1.96 18.21 -7.65
CA ALA A 34 -0.75 19.02 -7.60
C ALA A 34 0.02 19.02 -8.93
N ARG A 35 0.98 19.94 -9.02
CA ARG A 35 1.88 20.13 -10.15
C ARG A 35 3.31 20.24 -9.63
N CYS A 36 4.26 19.72 -10.41
CA CYS A 36 5.69 19.88 -10.16
C CYS A 36 6.39 20.26 -11.46
N LYS A 37 7.32 21.20 -11.41
CA LYS A 37 8.09 21.66 -12.58
C LYS A 37 9.31 20.79 -12.82
N SER A 38 9.64 20.56 -14.08
CA SER A 38 10.96 20.03 -14.43
C SER A 38 12.06 21.03 -14.06
N ARG A 39 13.30 20.56 -13.91
CA ARG A 39 14.49 21.38 -13.62
C ARG A 39 14.63 22.56 -14.58
N THR A 40 14.33 22.34 -15.87
CA THR A 40 14.36 23.36 -16.92
C THR A 40 13.28 24.42 -16.71
N GLN A 41 12.05 24.01 -16.39
CA GLN A 41 10.94 24.96 -16.13
C GLN A 41 11.12 25.72 -14.81
N ALA A 42 11.78 25.11 -13.82
CA ALA A 42 12.04 25.72 -12.53
C ALA A 42 13.29 26.63 -12.53
N GLY A 43 14.16 26.53 -13.54
CA GLY A 43 15.47 27.18 -13.54
C GLY A 43 16.39 26.66 -12.43
N LYS A 44 16.24 25.38 -12.05
CA LYS A 44 16.96 24.74 -10.92
C LYS A 44 17.86 23.61 -11.39
N LYS A 45 18.79 23.17 -10.54
CA LYS A 45 19.70 22.04 -10.83
C LYS A 45 18.99 20.67 -10.81
N ILE A 46 17.91 20.56 -10.06
CA ILE A 46 17.11 19.35 -9.91
C ILE A 46 15.63 19.68 -10.10
N ASP A 47 14.82 18.66 -10.41
CA ASP A 47 13.37 18.81 -10.58
C ASP A 47 12.69 19.19 -9.25
N GLU A 48 11.55 19.86 -9.36
CA GLU A 48 10.60 19.93 -8.25
C GLU A 48 9.91 18.59 -8.11
N ASN A 49 9.83 18.04 -6.89
CA ASN A 49 9.10 16.82 -6.62
C ASN A 49 8.27 16.98 -5.34
N LEU A 50 7.21 16.18 -5.21
CA LEU A 50 6.40 16.12 -3.99
C LEU A 50 6.20 14.66 -3.56
N ARG A 51 6.55 14.37 -2.31
CA ARG A 51 6.20 13.13 -1.62
C ARG A 51 4.94 13.34 -0.79
N ILE A 52 4.11 12.30 -0.72
CA ILE A 52 2.91 12.24 0.11
C ILE A 52 3.15 11.27 1.27
N GLU A 53 2.61 11.60 2.44
CA GLU A 53 2.62 10.76 3.62
C GLU A 53 1.25 10.73 4.30
N LEU A 54 0.82 9.58 4.80
CA LEU A 54 -0.41 9.44 5.59
C LEU A 54 -0.06 9.00 7.01
N ASN A 55 -0.31 9.86 8.01
CA ASN A 55 0.11 9.65 9.40
C ASN A 55 1.58 9.17 9.50
N GLN A 56 2.48 9.85 8.76
CA GLN A 56 3.92 9.53 8.64
C GLN A 56 4.26 8.24 7.85
N LEU A 57 3.28 7.50 7.33
CA LEU A 57 3.55 6.45 6.35
C LEU A 57 3.97 7.10 5.02
N ALA A 58 5.23 6.94 4.66
CA ALA A 58 5.76 7.36 3.37
C ALA A 58 5.69 6.22 2.35
N PHE A 59 5.17 6.52 1.16
CA PHE A 59 4.97 5.53 0.10
C PHE A 59 6.24 5.30 -0.72
N ARG A 60 6.62 4.04 -0.89
CA ARG A 60 7.83 3.59 -1.57
C ARG A 60 7.56 2.91 -2.91
N GLU A 61 8.60 2.72 -3.71
CA GLU A 61 8.52 1.96 -4.95
C GLU A 61 8.00 0.52 -4.72
N ASN A 62 7.18 0.02 -5.64
CA ASN A 62 6.75 -1.38 -5.68
C ASN A 62 7.11 -1.96 -7.08
N PRO A 63 7.87 -3.06 -7.18
CA PRO A 63 8.51 -3.81 -6.11
C PRO A 63 9.60 -3.01 -5.40
N LEU A 64 9.76 -3.25 -4.10
CA LEU A 64 10.76 -2.60 -3.26
C LEU A 64 12.17 -2.86 -3.79
N ARG A 65 12.97 -1.80 -3.89
CA ARG A 65 14.38 -1.88 -4.27
C ARG A 65 15.27 -1.68 -3.05
N THR A 66 16.55 -2.04 -3.18
CA THR A 66 17.55 -1.91 -2.11
C THR A 66 17.76 -0.48 -1.62
N ARG A 67 17.45 0.53 -2.45
CA ARG A 67 17.50 1.95 -2.08
C ARG A 67 16.11 2.54 -2.04
N ASN A 68 15.72 3.01 -0.86
CA ASN A 68 14.43 3.67 -0.64
C ASN A 68 14.27 4.89 -1.54
N GLN A 69 13.30 4.82 -2.45
CA GLN A 69 12.86 5.90 -3.31
C GLN A 69 11.50 6.39 -2.82
N PHE A 70 11.36 7.70 -2.64
CA PHE A 70 10.10 8.30 -2.18
C PHE A 70 9.61 9.45 -3.05
N PHE A 71 10.45 9.91 -3.99
CA PHE A 71 10.14 11.02 -4.90
C PHE A 71 10.02 10.56 -6.35
N ASP A 72 10.57 9.39 -6.68
CA ASP A 72 10.43 8.74 -7.98
C ASP A 72 9.56 7.48 -7.85
N THR A 73 8.39 7.63 -7.23
CA THR A 73 7.39 6.58 -7.04
C THR A 73 6.05 6.96 -7.67
N PRO A 74 5.17 6.00 -7.99
CA PRO A 74 3.81 6.29 -8.45
C PRO A 74 3.05 7.22 -7.51
N ALA A 75 3.24 7.09 -6.20
CA ALA A 75 2.61 7.95 -5.19
C ALA A 75 3.08 9.41 -5.24
N ALA A 76 4.26 9.69 -5.80
CA ALA A 76 4.84 11.02 -5.81
C ALA A 76 4.40 11.87 -7.02
N PHE A 77 4.62 13.18 -6.93
CA PHE A 77 4.56 14.10 -8.07
C PHE A 77 5.98 14.38 -8.52
N ASN A 78 6.35 13.88 -9.69
CA ASN A 78 7.70 14.01 -10.22
C ASN A 78 7.76 15.09 -11.30
N GLY A 79 8.54 16.16 -11.10
CA GLY A 79 8.61 17.29 -12.04
C GLY A 79 9.16 16.93 -13.42
N SER A 80 10.03 15.93 -13.52
CA SER A 80 10.56 15.45 -14.80
C SER A 80 9.48 14.77 -15.66
N LEU A 81 8.54 14.06 -15.01
CA LEU A 81 7.41 13.39 -15.66
C LEU A 81 6.25 14.36 -15.92
N LEU A 82 5.91 15.19 -14.94
CA LEU A 82 4.72 16.05 -15.01
C LEU A 82 4.94 17.30 -15.85
N LYS A 83 6.16 17.85 -15.85
CA LYS A 83 6.51 19.08 -16.58
C LYS A 83 5.47 20.20 -16.38
N ASN A 84 5.13 20.48 -15.11
CA ASN A 84 4.15 21.47 -14.66
C ASN A 84 2.67 21.17 -14.98
N LYS A 85 2.34 19.94 -15.37
CA LYS A 85 0.94 19.51 -15.60
C LYS A 85 0.33 18.88 -14.36
N GLU A 86 -0.99 18.92 -14.25
CA GLU A 86 -1.75 18.34 -13.14
C GLU A 86 -1.67 16.83 -13.15
N LYS A 87 -1.44 16.28 -11.96
CA LYS A 87 -1.69 14.89 -11.61
C LYS A 87 -2.66 14.87 -10.44
N THR A 88 -3.46 13.83 -10.37
CA THR A 88 -4.30 13.49 -9.22
C THR A 88 -3.75 12.20 -8.61
N VAL A 89 -3.52 12.23 -7.29
CA VAL A 89 -3.23 11.02 -6.51
C VAL A 89 -4.40 10.77 -5.58
N VAL A 90 -4.92 9.55 -5.54
CA VAL A 90 -6.04 9.12 -4.71
C VAL A 90 -5.56 8.02 -3.78
N LEU A 91 -5.46 8.27 -2.47
CA LEU A 91 -5.21 7.22 -1.49
C LEU A 91 -6.53 6.57 -1.12
N LEU A 92 -6.61 5.25 -1.17
CA LEU A 92 -7.70 4.46 -0.60
C LEU A 92 -7.16 3.61 0.54
N THR A 93 -7.74 3.76 1.73
CA THR A 93 -7.42 2.93 2.88
C THR A 93 -8.53 2.94 3.93
N LEU A 94 -8.48 1.98 4.84
CA LEU A 94 -9.24 2.00 6.06
C LEU A 94 -8.61 2.96 7.08
N LEU A 95 -9.41 3.89 7.62
CA LEU A 95 -9.03 4.76 8.71
C LEU A 95 -9.98 4.60 9.89
N ASP A 96 -9.45 4.74 11.11
CA ASP A 96 -10.27 4.83 12.32
C ASP A 96 -11.00 6.17 12.41
N ALA A 97 -12.09 6.24 13.16
CA ALA A 97 -12.67 7.52 13.55
C ALA A 97 -11.64 8.33 14.36
N GLY A 98 -11.46 9.60 14.02
CA GLY A 98 -10.48 10.45 14.69
C GLY A 98 -9.82 11.46 13.77
N THR A 99 -8.70 12.04 14.23
CA THR A 99 -7.93 13.04 13.48
C THR A 99 -6.71 12.39 12.84
N HIS A 100 -6.59 12.54 11.53
CA HIS A 100 -5.48 12.06 10.72
C HIS A 100 -4.71 13.25 10.13
N THR A 101 -3.49 12.96 9.67
CA THR A 101 -2.60 13.94 9.06
C THR A 101 -2.13 13.46 7.69
N LEU A 102 -2.25 14.33 6.70
CA LEU A 102 -1.67 14.16 5.37
C LEU A 102 -0.44 15.07 5.26
N GLY A 103 0.73 14.46 5.13
CA GLY A 103 2.00 15.16 4.91
C GLY A 103 2.29 15.34 3.42
N LEU A 104 2.63 16.57 3.03
CA LEU A 104 3.06 16.95 1.68
C LEU A 104 4.50 17.48 1.80
N ILE A 105 5.47 16.67 1.38
CA ILE A 105 6.90 16.92 1.59
C ILE A 105 7.56 17.32 0.28
N PRO A 106 7.78 18.61 0.00
CA PRO A 106 8.35 19.06 -1.26
C PRO A 106 9.87 18.89 -1.31
N LYS A 107 10.39 18.62 -2.50
CA LYS A 107 11.81 18.75 -2.87
C LYS A 107 11.89 19.89 -3.86
N GLN A 108 12.54 21.00 -3.48
CA GLN A 108 12.64 22.26 -4.24
C GLN A 108 11.33 23.04 -4.46
N GLY A 109 10.17 22.42 -4.35
CA GLY A 109 8.89 23.09 -4.50
C GLY A 109 7.81 22.14 -5.00
N ALA A 110 6.55 22.49 -4.80
CA ALA A 110 5.40 21.87 -5.46
C ALA A 110 4.20 22.82 -5.41
N TYR A 111 3.40 22.90 -6.47
CA TYR A 111 2.11 23.61 -6.43
C TYR A 111 1.00 22.65 -6.03
N ILE A 112 0.31 22.94 -4.93
CA ILE A 112 -0.84 22.17 -4.45
C ILE A 112 -2.10 22.95 -4.81
N LYS A 113 -2.98 22.32 -5.58
CA LYS A 113 -4.27 22.91 -5.96
C LYS A 113 -5.30 22.65 -4.88
N LYS A 114 -5.59 21.37 -4.62
CA LYS A 114 -6.63 20.97 -3.66
C LYS A 114 -6.38 19.61 -3.06
N ILE A 115 -6.97 19.40 -1.89
CA ILE A 115 -7.07 18.12 -1.18
C ILE A 115 -8.57 17.83 -0.98
N ILE A 116 -8.99 16.60 -1.22
CA ILE A 116 -10.37 16.15 -1.07
C ILE A 116 -10.35 14.89 -0.20
N VAL A 117 -11.15 14.86 0.85
CA VAL A 117 -11.33 13.70 1.72
C VAL A 117 -12.77 13.24 1.62
N GLU A 118 -12.97 11.97 1.26
CA GLU A 118 -14.28 11.34 1.06
C GLU A 118 -14.38 10.10 1.95
N GLU A 119 -15.31 10.11 2.90
CA GLU A 119 -15.66 8.92 3.68
C GLU A 119 -16.59 8.03 2.83
N LEU A 120 -16.10 6.83 2.51
CA LEU A 120 -16.74 5.83 1.66
C LEU A 120 -17.31 4.65 2.46
N SER A 121 -17.40 4.77 3.78
CA SER A 121 -17.93 3.72 4.68
C SER A 121 -19.25 3.15 4.17
N GLY A 122 -19.30 1.81 4.05
CA GLY A 122 -20.44 1.06 3.52
C GLY A 122 -20.43 0.87 1.99
N THR A 123 -19.37 1.31 1.29
CA THR A 123 -19.23 1.13 -0.16
C THR A 123 -18.33 -0.06 -0.46
N ALA A 124 -18.86 -1.09 -1.13
CA ALA A 124 -18.07 -2.26 -1.54
C ALA A 124 -17.16 -2.04 -2.75
N ASN A 125 -17.63 -1.23 -3.69
CA ASN A 125 -16.95 -1.01 -4.95
C ASN A 125 -16.80 0.50 -5.17
N PRO A 126 -15.69 1.10 -4.71
CA PRO A 126 -15.44 2.53 -4.87
C PRO A 126 -15.61 2.95 -6.32
N PHE A 127 -16.39 4.00 -6.52
CA PHE A 127 -16.69 4.60 -7.82
C PHE A 127 -16.25 6.05 -7.81
N PHE A 128 -15.38 6.40 -8.75
CA PHE A 128 -14.83 7.74 -8.91
C PHE A 128 -15.33 8.33 -10.22
N GLU A 129 -16.28 9.25 -10.13
CA GLU A 129 -16.69 10.10 -11.24
C GLU A 129 -15.62 11.16 -11.48
N ILE A 130 -14.96 11.08 -12.63
CA ILE A 130 -13.82 11.92 -13.00
C ILE A 130 -14.24 12.99 -14.00
N ASP A 131 -15.00 12.59 -15.04
CA ASP A 131 -15.51 13.41 -16.14
C ASP A 131 -14.62 14.61 -16.50
N SER A 132 -13.34 14.33 -16.77
CA SER A 132 -12.36 15.36 -17.06
C SER A 132 -11.32 14.93 -18.08
N GLN A 133 -10.65 15.91 -18.66
CA GLN A 133 -9.53 15.72 -19.57
C GLN A 133 -8.24 16.21 -18.91
N PRO A 134 -7.11 15.51 -19.12
CA PRO A 134 -5.82 16.04 -18.73
C PRO A 134 -5.45 17.24 -19.60
N GLU A 135 -4.58 18.10 -19.08
CA GLU A 135 -3.85 19.05 -19.92
C GLU A 135 -3.02 18.29 -20.97
N ASP A 136 -3.02 18.82 -22.19
CA ASP A 136 -2.30 18.24 -23.33
C ASP A 136 -0.84 17.96 -22.99
N GLY A 137 -0.44 16.69 -23.12
CA GLY A 137 0.90 16.23 -22.76
C GLY A 137 1.23 14.91 -23.41
N ASP A 138 2.45 14.45 -23.17
CA ASP A 138 3.02 13.23 -23.74
C ASP A 138 3.27 12.23 -22.61
N ARG A 139 2.66 11.04 -22.74
CA ARG A 139 2.93 9.80 -21.98
C ARG A 139 3.25 10.00 -20.50
N ARG A 140 2.33 10.65 -19.78
CA ARG A 140 2.55 11.03 -18.37
C ARG A 140 1.52 10.39 -17.44
N PRO A 141 1.86 10.15 -16.16
CA PRO A 141 0.85 9.79 -15.19
C PRO A 141 -0.11 10.96 -15.00
N TRP A 142 -1.41 10.67 -14.98
CA TRP A 142 -2.45 11.66 -14.74
C TRP A 142 -3.29 11.34 -13.50
N TYR A 143 -3.73 10.10 -13.35
CA TYR A 143 -4.33 9.59 -12.12
C TYR A 143 -3.46 8.46 -11.56
N THR A 144 -3.24 8.47 -10.25
CA THR A 144 -2.66 7.34 -9.52
C THR A 144 -3.54 7.02 -8.32
N PHE A 145 -3.97 5.77 -8.20
CA PHE A 145 -4.63 5.25 -7.01
C PHE A 145 -3.60 4.50 -6.18
N ILE A 146 -3.45 4.89 -4.92
CA ILE A 146 -2.64 4.20 -3.92
C ILE A 146 -3.60 3.37 -3.07
N LEU A 147 -3.46 2.05 -3.13
CA LEU A 147 -4.27 1.09 -2.40
C LEU A 147 -3.46 0.65 -1.19
N ILE A 148 -3.98 0.85 0.02
CA ILE A 148 -3.27 0.51 1.25
C ILE A 148 -4.08 -0.55 2.01
N ASP A 149 -3.56 -1.77 1.98
CA ASP A 149 -4.15 -2.99 2.52
C ASP A 149 -5.54 -3.27 1.96
N LEU A 150 -5.70 -3.08 0.64
CA LEU A 150 -6.94 -3.31 -0.10
C LEU A 150 -6.68 -4.25 -1.28
N PRO A 151 -7.24 -5.48 -1.26
CA PRO A 151 -7.13 -6.40 -2.37
C PRO A 151 -8.08 -5.93 -3.46
N ILE A 152 -7.57 -5.82 -4.68
CA ILE A 152 -8.37 -5.44 -5.83
C ILE A 152 -8.35 -6.61 -6.80
N ARG A 153 -9.55 -7.10 -7.12
CA ARG A 153 -9.74 -8.14 -8.13
C ARG A 153 -9.95 -7.55 -9.52
N LEU A 154 -10.71 -6.45 -9.60
CA LEU A 154 -11.04 -5.79 -10.86
C LEU A 154 -10.85 -4.28 -10.78
N LEU A 155 -10.26 -3.72 -11.83
CA LEU A 155 -10.28 -2.31 -12.17
C LEU A 155 -11.13 -2.11 -13.43
N LEU A 156 -12.10 -1.20 -13.37
CA LEU A 156 -12.85 -0.78 -14.56
C LEU A 156 -12.57 0.68 -14.86
N VAL A 157 -12.25 0.99 -16.12
CA VAL A 157 -11.97 2.34 -16.60
C VAL A 157 -12.92 2.65 -17.74
N ASP A 158 -13.72 3.71 -17.61
CA ASP A 158 -14.59 4.23 -18.65
C ASP A 158 -14.00 5.52 -19.22
N ALA A 159 -13.68 5.51 -20.51
CA ALA A 159 -13.00 6.61 -21.16
C ALA A 159 -13.43 6.79 -22.62
N THR A 160 -13.35 8.04 -23.08
CA THR A 160 -13.48 8.44 -24.48
C THR A 160 -12.11 8.85 -25.03
N ILE A 161 -11.69 8.19 -26.11
CA ILE A 161 -10.49 8.51 -26.89
C ILE A 161 -10.86 9.10 -28.25
N ARG A 162 -9.97 9.90 -28.82
CA ARG A 162 -10.16 10.54 -30.12
C ARG A 162 -8.92 10.38 -31.00
N ARG A 163 -9.13 10.06 -32.28
CA ARG A 163 -8.06 10.15 -33.28
C ARG A 163 -7.82 11.61 -33.62
N ARG A 164 -6.57 12.05 -33.54
CA ARG A 164 -6.17 13.39 -33.98
C ARG A 164 -5.27 13.29 -35.22
N LYS A 165 -4.97 14.44 -35.81
CA LYS A 165 -4.23 14.51 -37.07
C LYS A 165 -2.79 14.01 -36.97
N HIS A 166 -2.13 14.24 -35.83
CA HIS A 166 -0.71 13.95 -35.63
C HIS A 166 -0.48 12.92 -34.52
N ASP A 167 -1.17 13.08 -33.40
CA ASP A 167 -0.97 12.26 -32.20
C ASP A 167 -2.29 12.13 -31.46
N SER A 168 -2.73 10.90 -31.20
CA SER A 168 -4.10 10.60 -30.76
C SER A 168 -4.20 10.48 -29.25
N ASP A 169 -5.44 10.51 -28.73
CA ASP A 169 -5.64 10.29 -27.30
C ASP A 169 -5.47 8.82 -26.97
N ASP A 170 -4.53 8.50 -26.07
CA ASP A 170 -4.25 7.14 -25.64
C ASP A 170 -4.23 7.04 -24.10
N ILE A 171 -4.63 5.89 -23.58
CA ILE A 171 -4.53 5.58 -22.14
C ILE A 171 -3.84 4.23 -21.95
N LYS A 172 -2.82 4.24 -21.10
CA LYS A 172 -2.14 3.06 -20.58
C LYS A 172 -2.52 2.89 -19.11
N VAL A 173 -2.97 1.69 -18.76
CA VAL A 173 -3.24 1.31 -17.37
C VAL A 173 -2.07 0.49 -16.84
N VAL A 174 -1.58 0.83 -15.65
CA VAL A 174 -0.42 0.19 -15.01
C VAL A 174 -0.81 -0.23 -13.59
N ALA A 175 -0.45 -1.45 -13.19
CA ALA A 175 -0.49 -1.93 -11.81
C ALA A 175 0.94 -2.27 -11.35
N ASP A 176 1.41 -1.67 -10.26
CA ASP A 176 2.74 -1.91 -9.67
C ASP A 176 3.89 -1.90 -10.69
N GLY A 177 3.85 -0.91 -11.59
CA GLY A 177 4.85 -0.73 -12.65
C GLY A 177 4.66 -1.66 -13.87
N MET A 178 3.73 -2.61 -13.83
CA MET A 178 3.41 -3.50 -14.95
C MET A 178 2.18 -3.00 -15.71
N ALA A 179 2.29 -2.86 -17.04
CA ALA A 179 1.15 -2.46 -17.86
C ALA A 179 0.10 -3.59 -17.90
N LEU A 180 -1.16 -3.24 -17.59
CA LEU A 180 -2.28 -4.16 -17.69
C LEU A 180 -2.71 -4.26 -19.16
N GLN A 181 -2.73 -5.48 -19.68
CA GLN A 181 -2.97 -5.74 -21.10
C GLN A 181 -4.44 -6.12 -21.34
N THR A 182 -5.04 -5.53 -22.37
CA THR A 182 -6.38 -5.91 -22.85
C THR A 182 -6.38 -6.37 -24.31
N GLN A 183 -5.25 -6.22 -25.03
CA GLN A 183 -5.16 -6.52 -26.46
C GLN A 183 -3.92 -7.33 -26.82
N GLN A 184 -4.06 -8.24 -27.79
CA GLN A 184 -3.01 -9.15 -28.28
C GLN A 184 -2.02 -8.50 -29.27
N SER A 185 -2.17 -7.21 -29.60
CA SER A 185 -1.33 -6.55 -30.60
C SER A 185 0.05 -6.20 -30.04
N ILE A 186 1.11 -6.73 -30.66
CA ILE A 186 2.51 -6.44 -30.29
C ILE A 186 2.82 -4.94 -30.40
N LYS A 187 2.25 -4.24 -31.40
CA LYS A 187 2.49 -2.81 -31.65
C LYS A 187 1.97 -1.93 -30.51
N TYR A 188 0.87 -2.33 -29.86
CA TYR A 188 0.20 -1.53 -28.84
C TYR A 188 0.07 -2.23 -27.49
N ARG A 189 0.91 -3.24 -27.24
CA ARG A 189 0.82 -4.13 -26.06
C ARG A 189 0.81 -3.44 -24.69
N PHE A 190 1.14 -2.15 -24.64
CA PHE A 190 1.19 -1.36 -23.41
C PHE A 190 0.08 -0.30 -23.32
N TRP A 191 -0.79 -0.19 -24.32
CA TRP A 191 -1.85 0.80 -24.36
C TRP A 191 -3.20 0.10 -24.38
N SER A 192 -4.07 0.48 -23.46
CA SER A 192 -5.37 -0.15 -23.28
C SER A 192 -6.45 0.56 -24.10
N PHE A 193 -6.29 1.87 -24.29
CA PHE A 193 -7.14 2.71 -25.14
C PHE A 193 -6.26 3.41 -26.17
N ILE A 194 -6.54 3.23 -27.46
CA ILE A 194 -5.65 3.67 -28.55
C ILE A 194 -6.45 4.44 -29.61
N GLY A 195 -6.31 5.76 -29.65
CA GLY A 195 -7.02 6.60 -30.59
C GLY A 195 -6.56 6.38 -32.04
N GLU A 196 -5.31 5.96 -32.27
CA GLU A 196 -4.77 5.64 -33.61
C GLU A 196 -5.58 4.54 -34.33
N LEU A 197 -6.24 3.64 -33.59
CA LEU A 197 -7.04 2.56 -34.16
C LEU A 197 -8.37 3.02 -34.79
N LEU A 198 -8.82 4.24 -34.51
CA LEU A 198 -10.04 4.78 -35.13
C LEU A 198 -9.73 5.16 -36.59
N GLN A 199 -10.59 4.81 -37.55
CA GLN A 199 -10.26 4.96 -38.98
C GLN A 199 -10.22 6.43 -39.46
N ILE A 200 -10.97 7.32 -38.82
CA ILE A 200 -11.22 8.69 -39.31
C ILE A 200 -10.63 9.69 -38.31
N VAL A 201 -9.85 10.67 -38.81
CA VAL A 201 -9.37 11.79 -37.98
C VAL A 201 -10.55 12.58 -37.44
N GLY A 202 -10.52 12.84 -36.14
CA GLY A 202 -11.59 13.52 -35.42
C GLY A 202 -12.64 12.58 -34.83
N ALA A 203 -12.69 11.30 -35.26
CA ALA A 203 -13.56 10.30 -34.66
C ALA A 203 -13.20 10.08 -33.19
N SER A 204 -14.23 9.87 -32.37
CA SER A 204 -14.12 9.56 -30.96
C SER A 204 -14.87 8.28 -30.64
N PHE A 205 -14.41 7.57 -29.63
CA PHE A 205 -15.00 6.31 -29.17
C PHE A 205 -14.94 6.23 -27.66
N ARG A 206 -16.09 5.97 -27.03
CA ARG A 206 -16.22 5.71 -25.59
C ARG A 206 -16.24 4.21 -25.36
N LYS A 207 -15.47 3.74 -24.39
CA LYS A 207 -15.44 2.34 -23.97
C LYS A 207 -15.17 2.22 -22.49
N THR A 208 -15.73 1.17 -21.89
CA THR A 208 -15.30 0.66 -20.60
C THR A 208 -14.40 -0.55 -20.82
N GLU A 209 -13.19 -0.51 -20.27
CA GLU A 209 -12.29 -1.67 -20.19
C GLU A 209 -12.27 -2.20 -18.76
N GLN A 210 -12.21 -3.52 -18.64
CA GLN A 210 -12.03 -4.22 -17.38
C GLN A 210 -10.65 -4.86 -17.36
N PHE A 211 -9.96 -4.71 -16.23
CA PHE A 211 -8.66 -5.30 -15.98
C PHE A 211 -8.76 -6.18 -14.75
N GLU A 212 -8.43 -7.46 -14.91
CA GLU A 212 -8.21 -8.36 -13.79
C GLU A 212 -6.87 -8.01 -13.15
N THR A 213 -6.88 -7.99 -11.82
CA THR A 213 -5.72 -7.66 -11.01
C THR A 213 -5.56 -8.72 -9.94
N GLU A 214 -4.33 -9.14 -9.70
CA GLU A 214 -3.97 -10.06 -8.62
C GLU A 214 -3.33 -9.29 -7.46
N LEU A 215 -3.95 -8.16 -7.10
CA LEU A 215 -3.46 -7.30 -6.02
C LEU A 215 -4.09 -7.76 -4.71
N ASP A 216 -3.29 -8.34 -3.82
CA ASP A 216 -3.71 -8.78 -2.49
C ASP A 216 -3.48 -7.67 -1.44
N SER A 217 -3.42 -8.04 -0.16
CA SER A 217 -3.08 -7.11 0.93
C SER A 217 -1.64 -6.58 0.78
N GLY A 218 -1.50 -5.26 0.83
CA GLY A 218 -0.22 -4.56 0.65
C GLY A 218 -0.40 -3.11 0.26
N ILE A 219 0.69 -2.49 -0.21
CA ILE A 219 0.64 -1.16 -0.83
C ILE A 219 0.77 -1.35 -2.34
N HIS A 220 -0.30 -1.08 -3.07
CA HIS A 220 -0.37 -1.23 -4.52
C HIS A 220 -0.65 0.09 -5.22
N TYR A 221 -0.18 0.21 -6.46
CA TYR A 221 -0.35 1.40 -7.28
C TYR A 221 -1.07 1.05 -8.58
N LEU A 222 -2.21 1.72 -8.83
CA LEU A 222 -2.86 1.71 -10.13
C LEU A 222 -2.69 3.08 -10.79
N GLU A 223 -2.08 3.14 -11.97
CA GLU A 223 -1.80 4.39 -12.68
C GLU A 223 -2.49 4.44 -14.04
N LEU A 224 -3.11 5.59 -14.33
CA LEU A 224 -3.56 5.97 -15.65
C LEU A 224 -2.52 6.89 -16.27
N PHE A 225 -1.73 6.35 -17.19
CA PHE A 225 -0.86 7.12 -18.07
C PHE A 225 -1.66 7.56 -19.27
N VAL A 226 -1.53 8.83 -19.62
CA VAL A 226 -2.26 9.43 -20.73
C VAL A 226 -1.30 10.01 -21.75
N ASP A 227 -1.68 9.88 -23.01
CA ASP A 227 -1.13 10.63 -24.13
C ASP A 227 -2.21 11.59 -24.63
N ARG A 228 -1.82 12.85 -24.90
CA ARG A 228 -2.71 13.94 -25.33
C ARG A 228 -3.80 14.25 -24.29
N MET A 229 -5.10 14.23 -24.68
CA MET A 229 -6.22 14.69 -23.85
C MET A 229 -7.44 13.73 -23.89
N PRO A 230 -7.29 12.45 -23.52
CA PRO A 230 -8.43 11.54 -23.38
C PRO A 230 -9.41 12.06 -22.32
N LEU A 231 -10.70 11.79 -22.49
CA LEU A 231 -11.71 12.07 -21.48
C LEU A 231 -11.93 10.80 -20.65
N VAL A 232 -11.54 10.80 -19.38
CA VAL A 232 -11.90 9.71 -18.46
C VAL A 232 -13.18 10.09 -17.75
N HIS A 233 -14.20 9.25 -17.90
CA HIS A 233 -15.50 9.42 -17.28
C HIS A 233 -15.48 8.91 -15.85
N ALA A 234 -15.04 7.66 -15.66
CA ALA A 234 -15.07 7.03 -14.36
C ALA A 234 -14.01 5.95 -14.17
N VAL A 235 -13.68 5.70 -12.91
CA VAL A 235 -12.91 4.54 -12.45
C VAL A 235 -13.71 3.80 -11.38
N ARG A 236 -13.81 2.48 -11.50
CA ARG A 236 -14.41 1.61 -10.48
C ARG A 236 -13.40 0.58 -10.01
N LEU A 237 -13.34 0.37 -8.71
CA LEU A 237 -12.52 -0.65 -8.07
C LEU A 237 -13.43 -1.70 -7.44
N VAL A 238 -13.09 -2.98 -7.64
CA VAL A 238 -13.77 -4.10 -6.98
C VAL A 238 -12.86 -4.64 -5.89
N ILE A 239 -13.21 -4.35 -4.63
CA ILE A 239 -12.44 -4.73 -3.45
C ILE A 239 -12.82 -6.15 -3.05
N GLU A 240 -12.11 -7.12 -3.61
CA GLU A 240 -12.31 -8.55 -3.39
C GLU A 240 -10.96 -9.23 -3.54
N HIS A 241 -10.77 -10.36 -2.86
CA HIS A 241 -9.61 -11.20 -3.11
C HIS A 241 -9.75 -11.92 -4.45
N HIS A 242 -8.63 -12.13 -5.15
CA HIS A 242 -8.60 -12.93 -6.38
C HIS A 242 -8.89 -14.42 -6.10
N ASN A 243 -8.37 -14.95 -4.98
CA ASN A 243 -8.56 -16.36 -4.60
C ASN A 243 -9.41 -16.48 -3.33
N PHE A 244 -10.48 -17.28 -3.38
CA PHE A 244 -11.35 -17.50 -2.22
C PHE A 244 -10.78 -18.50 -1.20
N ASN A 245 -9.77 -19.30 -1.57
CA ASN A 245 -9.08 -20.23 -0.68
C ASN A 245 -8.02 -19.49 0.15
N ALA A 246 -8.27 -19.36 1.46
CA ALA A 246 -7.39 -18.65 2.39
C ALA A 246 -5.95 -19.21 2.43
N ARG A 247 -5.76 -20.52 2.28
CA ARG A 247 -4.41 -21.13 2.27
C ARG A 247 -3.64 -20.77 1.01
N GLU A 248 -4.29 -20.79 -0.15
CA GLU A 248 -3.67 -20.43 -1.41
C GLU A 248 -3.31 -18.94 -1.44
N ARG A 249 -4.18 -18.07 -0.90
CA ARG A 249 -3.86 -16.65 -0.67
C ARG A 249 -2.64 -16.46 0.22
N ALA A 250 -2.62 -17.15 1.37
CA ALA A 250 -1.50 -17.09 2.30
C ALA A 250 -0.17 -17.51 1.62
N THR A 251 -0.21 -18.56 0.80
CA THR A 251 0.93 -18.99 -0.02
C THR A 251 1.34 -17.90 -1.02
N GLY A 252 0.40 -17.34 -1.78
CA GLY A 252 0.66 -16.25 -2.72
C GLY A 252 1.28 -15.01 -2.07
N LEU A 253 0.83 -14.65 -0.86
CA LEU A 253 1.40 -13.56 -0.06
C LEU A 253 2.85 -13.84 0.35
N VAL A 254 3.16 -15.04 0.85
CA VAL A 254 4.53 -15.41 1.21
C VAL A 254 5.44 -15.38 -0.02
N GLN A 255 4.95 -15.87 -1.17
CA GLN A 255 5.71 -15.82 -2.42
C GLN A 255 6.00 -14.38 -2.86
N THR A 256 4.97 -13.53 -2.84
CA THR A 256 5.08 -12.11 -3.21
C THR A 256 6.12 -11.37 -2.36
N TYR A 257 6.16 -11.65 -1.05
CA TYR A 257 7.03 -10.94 -0.12
C TYR A 257 8.28 -11.73 0.30
N LYS A 258 8.61 -12.82 -0.38
CA LYS A 258 9.73 -13.71 -0.07
C LYS A 258 11.07 -12.99 0.15
N GLU A 259 11.42 -12.05 -0.71
CA GLU A 259 12.68 -11.30 -0.59
C GLU A 259 12.69 -10.37 0.62
N LEU A 260 11.53 -9.80 0.99
CA LEU A 260 11.40 -9.02 2.22
C LEU A 260 11.49 -9.90 3.46
N ILE A 261 10.91 -11.10 3.41
CA ILE A 261 11.00 -12.10 4.48
C ILE A 261 12.48 -12.47 4.71
N LYS A 262 13.23 -12.78 3.64
CA LYS A 262 14.68 -13.03 3.70
C LYS A 262 15.45 -11.82 4.25
N GLY A 263 15.08 -10.61 3.85
CA GLY A 263 15.67 -9.37 4.35
C GLY A 263 15.47 -9.18 5.86
N GLY A 264 14.24 -9.39 6.35
CA GLY A 264 13.89 -9.26 7.76
C GLY A 264 14.55 -10.35 8.62
N ALA A 265 14.56 -11.58 8.14
CA ALA A 265 15.31 -12.69 8.73
C ALA A 265 16.78 -12.35 8.96
N LYS A 266 17.44 -11.84 7.91
CA LYS A 266 18.85 -11.44 7.98
C LYS A 266 19.08 -10.30 8.95
N GLU A 267 18.18 -9.31 8.99
CA GLU A 267 18.31 -8.15 9.87
C GLU A 267 18.21 -8.51 11.35
N PHE A 268 17.34 -9.48 11.69
CA PHE A 268 17.07 -9.87 13.08
C PHE A 268 17.73 -11.19 13.50
N ASP A 269 18.50 -11.83 12.62
CA ASP A 269 19.13 -13.14 12.86
C ASP A 269 18.08 -14.22 13.25
N VAL A 270 17.08 -14.37 12.38
CA VAL A 270 15.97 -15.31 12.53
C VAL A 270 15.85 -16.15 11.25
N ASP A 271 15.42 -17.42 11.35
CA ASP A 271 15.17 -18.26 10.18
C ASP A 271 14.04 -17.64 9.30
N PRO A 272 14.27 -17.36 8.00
CA PRO A 272 13.22 -16.82 7.13
C PRO A 272 12.01 -17.73 7.01
N VAL A 273 12.17 -19.06 7.16
CA VAL A 273 11.09 -20.03 7.10
C VAL A 273 10.12 -19.86 8.26
N ILE A 274 10.59 -19.57 9.48
CA ILE A 274 9.66 -19.34 10.59
C ILE A 274 8.86 -18.05 10.40
N ILE A 275 9.47 -16.99 9.86
CA ILE A 275 8.77 -15.74 9.55
C ILE A 275 7.68 -16.00 8.49
N GLY A 276 8.02 -16.68 7.40
CA GLY A 276 7.07 -17.01 6.34
C GLY A 276 5.94 -17.94 6.82
N ALA A 277 6.25 -18.93 7.65
CA ALA A 277 5.26 -19.87 8.19
C ALA A 277 4.30 -19.21 9.19
N VAL A 278 4.78 -18.25 9.99
CA VAL A 278 3.91 -17.42 10.84
C VAL A 278 2.97 -16.57 10.00
N ILE A 279 3.49 -15.85 8.99
CA ILE A 279 2.67 -15.03 8.09
C ILE A 279 1.63 -15.90 7.37
N HIS A 280 2.05 -17.05 6.86
CA HIS A 280 1.16 -18.01 6.20
C HIS A 280 0.02 -18.44 7.12
N GLN A 281 0.36 -18.86 8.34
CA GLN A 281 -0.62 -19.31 9.30
C GLN A 281 -1.60 -18.19 9.69
N GLU A 282 -1.12 -16.97 9.95
CA GLU A 282 -1.97 -15.81 10.24
C GLU A 282 -2.98 -15.55 9.11
N GLN A 283 -2.52 -15.60 7.86
CA GLN A 283 -3.37 -15.32 6.69
C GLN A 283 -4.32 -16.48 6.36
N ALA A 284 -3.92 -17.72 6.64
CA ALA A 284 -4.74 -18.90 6.41
C ALA A 284 -5.87 -19.06 7.45
N THR A 285 -5.69 -18.55 8.67
CA THR A 285 -6.69 -18.66 9.74
C THR A 285 -7.56 -17.44 9.95
N ASN A 286 -7.08 -16.24 9.59
CA ASN A 286 -7.89 -15.03 9.73
C ASN A 286 -8.79 -14.84 8.50
N VAL A 287 -10.08 -15.06 8.73
CA VAL A 287 -11.13 -15.02 7.70
C VAL A 287 -11.47 -13.55 7.40
N ASN A 288 -11.09 -13.13 6.19
CA ASN A 288 -11.61 -12.01 5.42
C ASN A 288 -11.79 -10.67 6.16
N PHE A 289 -10.73 -9.85 6.16
CA PHE A 289 -10.88 -8.43 6.47
C PHE A 289 -11.90 -7.75 5.53
N VAL A 290 -12.07 -8.25 4.30
CA VAL A 290 -13.09 -7.81 3.34
C VAL A 290 -14.51 -8.01 3.89
N ASP A 291 -14.80 -9.17 4.48
CA ASP A 291 -16.11 -9.43 5.12
C ASP A 291 -16.28 -8.52 6.35
N THR A 292 -15.21 -8.30 7.12
CA THR A 292 -15.21 -7.37 8.26
C THR A 292 -15.45 -5.91 7.82
N LEU A 293 -14.91 -5.52 6.66
CA LEU A 293 -15.07 -4.19 6.04
C LEU A 293 -16.51 -3.96 5.60
N PHE A 294 -17.29 -5.01 5.28
CA PHE A 294 -18.68 -4.88 4.81
C PHE A 294 -19.73 -5.15 5.89
N ASP A 295 -19.46 -6.05 6.84
CA ASP A 295 -20.47 -6.51 7.80
C ASP A 295 -20.52 -5.69 9.10
N ASN A 296 -19.40 -5.09 9.55
CA ASN A 296 -19.33 -4.47 10.88
C ASN A 296 -18.46 -3.19 10.91
N ILE A 297 -18.85 -2.18 10.14
CA ILE A 297 -18.23 -0.83 10.16
C ILE A 297 -18.66 -0.04 11.42
N GLY A 298 -18.30 -0.59 12.57
CA GLY A 298 -18.39 -0.01 13.90
C GLY A 298 -17.32 -0.52 14.87
N GLY A 299 -16.53 -1.54 14.49
CA GLY A 299 -15.62 -2.26 15.39
C GLY A 299 -14.14 -1.86 15.38
N LEU A 300 -13.72 -0.96 14.49
CA LEU A 300 -12.32 -0.49 14.47
C LEU A 300 -11.96 0.37 15.70
N ALA A 301 -12.97 0.95 16.38
CA ALA A 301 -12.78 1.71 17.60
C ALA A 301 -12.65 0.77 18.82
N GLY A 302 -11.42 0.49 19.25
CA GLY A 302 -11.14 0.00 20.61
C GLY A 302 -10.72 -1.46 20.78
N ILE A 303 -10.56 -2.22 19.69
CA ILE A 303 -10.02 -3.59 19.75
C ILE A 303 -8.49 -3.52 19.53
N ASN A 304 -7.73 -4.43 20.14
CA ASN A 304 -6.30 -4.62 19.85
C ASN A 304 -6.11 -5.10 18.40
N THR A 305 -6.32 -4.24 17.42
CA THR A 305 -6.33 -4.60 15.99
C THR A 305 -4.97 -5.16 15.58
N SER A 306 -5.01 -6.32 14.93
CA SER A 306 -3.88 -6.93 14.22
C SER A 306 -3.81 -6.33 12.82
N ILE A 307 -2.64 -5.80 12.43
CA ILE A 307 -2.47 -5.03 11.20
C ILE A 307 -1.48 -5.72 10.27
N GLY A 308 -1.74 -5.65 8.96
CA GLY A 308 -0.84 -6.07 7.90
C GLY A 308 -0.69 -7.59 7.77
N ILE A 309 0.24 -8.01 6.91
CA ILE A 309 0.37 -9.41 6.48
C ILE A 309 0.75 -10.38 7.61
N GLY A 310 1.50 -9.92 8.60
CA GLY A 310 1.83 -10.69 9.81
C GLY A 310 0.82 -10.53 10.93
N GLN A 311 -0.27 -9.77 10.74
CA GLN A 311 -1.32 -9.58 11.75
C GLN A 311 -0.76 -9.11 13.11
N VAL A 312 0.18 -8.16 13.06
CA VAL A 312 0.86 -7.63 14.25
C VAL A 312 -0.10 -6.76 15.05
N ARG A 313 -0.32 -7.09 16.32
CA ARG A 313 -1.15 -6.29 17.23
C ARG A 313 -0.49 -4.94 17.51
N VAL A 314 -1.25 -3.85 17.36
CA VAL A 314 -0.74 -2.47 17.56
C VAL A 314 -0.13 -2.25 18.95
N LYS A 315 -0.73 -2.84 20.00
CA LYS A 315 -0.18 -2.76 21.36
C LYS A 315 1.17 -3.46 21.47
N THR A 316 1.24 -4.72 21.03
CA THR A 316 2.46 -5.54 21.06
C THR A 316 3.57 -4.99 20.16
N ALA A 317 3.26 -4.15 19.17
CA ALA A 317 4.26 -3.46 18.37
C ALA A 317 4.92 -2.29 19.11
N ARG A 318 4.41 -1.81 20.25
CA ARG A 318 5.02 -0.67 20.95
C ARG A 318 6.38 -1.04 21.58
N GLU A 319 6.47 -2.21 22.19
CA GLU A 319 7.65 -2.61 22.97
C GLU A 319 8.83 -3.03 22.08
N PRO A 320 8.65 -3.77 20.97
CA PRO A 320 9.71 -4.00 19.99
C PRO A 320 10.38 -2.70 19.50
N GLU A 321 9.63 -1.60 19.36
CA GLU A 321 10.18 -0.29 18.98
C GLU A 321 11.20 0.26 19.98
N GLN A 322 11.11 -0.16 21.25
CA GLN A 322 12.00 0.27 22.33
C GLN A 322 13.20 -0.66 22.49
N ILE A 323 13.08 -1.91 22.06
CA ILE A 323 14.11 -2.94 22.18
C ILE A 323 15.02 -2.95 20.95
N TYR A 324 14.45 -2.73 19.77
CA TYR A 324 15.14 -2.90 18.49
C TYR A 324 15.24 -1.58 17.73
N ASP A 325 16.36 -0.88 17.90
CA ASP A 325 16.71 0.33 17.13
C ASP A 325 16.67 0.08 15.62
N GLN A 326 16.94 -1.16 15.19
CA GLN A 326 16.83 -1.59 13.80
C GLN A 326 15.50 -1.13 13.19
N LEU A 327 14.37 -1.28 13.89
CA LEU A 327 13.04 -0.92 13.39
C LEU A 327 12.94 0.53 12.90
N GLY A 328 13.87 1.40 13.30
CA GLY A 328 14.05 2.72 12.70
C GLY A 328 12.93 3.70 13.05
N VAL A 329 12.19 3.39 14.11
CA VAL A 329 11.12 4.23 14.63
C VAL A 329 11.76 5.39 15.38
N LYS A 330 12.09 6.43 14.63
CA LYS A 330 12.42 7.71 15.25
C LYS A 330 11.20 8.15 16.04
N THR A 331 11.35 8.31 17.34
CA THR A 331 10.37 9.02 18.17
C THR A 331 10.40 10.49 17.76
N GLU A 332 9.87 10.81 16.58
CA GLU A 332 9.75 12.20 16.17
C GLU A 332 8.85 12.88 17.19
N GLN A 333 9.42 13.87 17.87
CA GLN A 333 8.76 14.80 18.78
C GLN A 333 7.82 15.75 18.01
N ASP A 334 7.32 15.36 16.85
CA ASP A 334 6.29 16.13 16.18
C ASP A 334 5.00 15.90 16.97
N SER A 335 4.70 16.82 17.88
CA SER A 335 3.53 16.82 18.78
C SER A 335 2.20 16.75 18.02
N ASN A 336 2.26 16.78 16.69
CA ASN A 336 1.14 16.97 15.81
C ASN A 336 0.50 15.67 15.29
N VAL A 337 1.12 14.49 15.50
CA VAL A 337 0.61 13.20 15.03
C VAL A 337 0.40 12.23 16.21
N ASN A 338 -0.74 11.55 16.23
CA ASN A 338 -1.01 10.51 17.22
C ASN A 338 -0.11 9.28 16.99
N LYS A 339 0.77 8.98 17.95
CA LYS A 339 1.75 7.88 17.87
C LYS A 339 1.12 6.52 17.58
N ASN A 340 -0.07 6.25 18.13
CA ASN A 340 -0.76 4.98 17.87
C ASN A 340 -1.25 4.90 16.42
N MET A 341 -1.78 6.00 15.87
CA MET A 341 -2.22 6.04 14.47
C MET A 341 -1.05 5.96 13.50
N ALA A 342 0.07 6.63 13.81
CA ALA A 342 1.30 6.49 13.04
C ALA A 342 1.81 5.05 13.04
N ARG A 343 1.70 4.34 14.18
CA ARG A 343 2.02 2.91 14.26
C ARG A 343 1.09 2.04 13.41
N VAL A 344 -0.21 2.29 13.48
CA VAL A 344 -1.21 1.59 12.65
C VAL A 344 -0.85 1.73 11.17
N GLU A 345 -0.62 2.94 10.67
CA GLU A 345 -0.28 3.12 9.26
C GLU A 345 1.06 2.48 8.89
N ARG A 346 2.09 2.59 9.76
CA ARG A 346 3.38 1.93 9.52
C ARG A 346 3.25 0.41 9.44
N LEU A 347 2.39 -0.20 10.24
CA LEU A 347 2.18 -1.65 10.20
C LEU A 347 1.46 -2.13 8.93
N LYS A 348 0.83 -1.24 8.14
CA LYS A 348 0.26 -1.58 6.83
C LYS A 348 1.33 -1.72 5.74
N ASP A 349 2.53 -1.18 5.93
CA ASP A 349 3.66 -1.40 5.02
C ASP A 349 4.21 -2.83 5.20
N PRO A 350 4.24 -3.67 4.14
CA PRO A 350 4.68 -5.06 4.25
C PRO A 350 6.09 -5.23 4.79
N TRP A 351 7.04 -4.37 4.37
CA TRP A 351 8.43 -4.46 4.82
C TRP A 351 8.54 -4.15 6.31
N ILE A 352 7.89 -3.08 6.78
CA ILE A 352 7.84 -2.75 8.20
C ILE A 352 7.17 -3.90 8.95
N ASN A 353 6.02 -4.38 8.51
CA ASN A 353 5.27 -5.44 9.18
C ASN A 353 6.09 -6.73 9.37
N ILE A 354 6.79 -7.18 8.32
CA ILE A 354 7.69 -8.35 8.36
C ILE A 354 8.79 -8.18 9.41
N ARG A 355 9.37 -6.98 9.54
CA ARG A 355 10.39 -6.71 10.56
C ARG A 355 9.83 -6.80 11.97
N TYR A 356 8.57 -6.42 12.20
CA TYR A 356 7.92 -6.64 13.48
C TYR A 356 7.70 -8.13 13.77
N VAL A 357 7.34 -8.92 12.76
CA VAL A 357 7.27 -10.39 12.89
C VAL A 357 8.63 -10.95 13.30
N ALA A 358 9.68 -10.58 12.57
CA ALA A 358 11.06 -11.00 12.84
C ALA A 358 11.52 -10.57 14.25
N ALA A 359 11.31 -9.31 14.63
CA ALA A 359 11.66 -8.76 15.93
C ALA A 359 10.95 -9.49 17.09
N LYS A 360 9.67 -9.85 16.90
CA LYS A 360 8.91 -10.59 17.90
C LYS A 360 9.45 -12.03 18.07
N ILE A 361 9.72 -12.72 16.96
CA ILE A 361 10.33 -14.06 17.00
C ILE A 361 11.72 -14.00 17.66
N LYS A 362 12.52 -13.00 17.31
CA LYS A 362 13.85 -12.77 17.89
C LYS A 362 13.78 -12.54 19.40
N PHE A 363 12.82 -11.72 19.85
CA PHE A 363 12.58 -11.47 21.26
C PHE A 363 12.31 -12.77 22.03
N SER A 364 11.44 -13.62 21.52
CA SER A 364 11.15 -14.93 22.13
C SER A 364 12.40 -15.81 22.14
N GLN A 365 13.12 -15.91 21.02
CA GLN A 365 14.34 -16.73 20.92
C GLN A 365 15.41 -16.33 21.93
N ASP A 366 15.74 -15.03 22.01
CA ASP A 366 16.80 -14.54 22.87
C ASP A 366 16.45 -14.72 24.35
N ARG A 367 15.20 -14.46 24.73
CA ARG A 367 14.74 -14.62 26.11
C ARG A 367 14.77 -16.08 26.57
N TRP A 368 14.29 -17.00 25.74
CA TRP A 368 14.30 -18.43 26.06
C TRP A 368 15.74 -18.97 26.10
N ARG A 369 16.59 -18.57 25.16
CA ARG A 369 18.01 -18.93 25.14
C ARG A 369 18.74 -18.45 26.41
N ASN A 370 18.49 -17.22 26.83
CA ASN A 370 19.08 -16.67 28.06
C ASN A 370 18.62 -17.40 29.34
N ALA A 371 17.43 -18.00 29.31
CA ALA A 371 16.93 -18.86 30.39
C ALA A 371 17.42 -20.32 30.30
N GLY A 372 18.27 -20.66 29.32
CA GLY A 372 18.82 -22.00 29.12
C GLY A 372 17.98 -22.94 28.26
N PHE A 373 16.95 -22.44 27.58
CA PHE A 373 16.05 -23.23 26.74
C PHE A 373 16.15 -22.79 25.27
N ASP A 374 16.91 -23.50 24.43
CA ASP A 374 16.97 -23.16 23.00
C ASP A 374 15.72 -23.66 22.25
N ILE A 375 14.96 -22.72 21.70
CA ILE A 375 13.75 -22.96 20.91
C ILE A 375 13.91 -22.55 19.44
N SER A 376 15.13 -22.21 19.00
CA SER A 376 15.41 -21.69 17.66
C SER A 376 14.99 -22.62 16.52
N THR A 377 14.97 -23.93 16.77
CA THR A 377 14.60 -24.98 15.82
C THR A 377 13.20 -25.55 16.07
N LYS A 378 12.39 -24.92 16.93
CA LYS A 378 11.05 -25.40 17.34
C LYS A 378 9.95 -24.52 16.74
N PRO A 379 9.59 -24.69 15.45
CA PRO A 379 8.65 -23.80 14.78
C PRO A 379 7.27 -23.78 15.44
N GLU A 380 6.83 -24.89 16.02
CA GLU A 380 5.57 -24.98 16.77
C GLU A 380 5.58 -24.11 18.02
N ILE A 381 6.71 -24.04 18.73
CA ILE A 381 6.84 -23.22 19.95
C ILE A 381 6.98 -21.75 19.57
N LEU A 382 7.81 -21.43 18.57
CA LEU A 382 7.96 -20.06 18.07
C LEU A 382 6.64 -19.50 17.53
N GLY A 383 5.87 -20.31 16.81
CA GLY A 383 4.53 -19.95 16.35
C GLY A 383 3.55 -19.70 17.50
N THR A 384 3.57 -20.57 18.53
CA THR A 384 2.73 -20.37 19.72
C THR A 384 3.09 -19.08 20.46
N LEU A 385 4.37 -18.82 20.70
CA LEU A 385 4.83 -17.59 21.35
C LEU A 385 4.46 -16.37 20.51
N TYR A 386 4.63 -16.42 19.19
CA TYR A 386 4.17 -15.36 18.31
C TYR A 386 2.66 -15.06 18.49
N ASN A 387 1.83 -16.09 18.63
CA ASN A 387 0.39 -15.94 18.74
C ASN A 387 -0.09 -15.41 20.11
N ILE A 388 0.52 -15.85 21.21
CA ILE A 388 0.04 -15.57 22.57
C ILE A 388 0.89 -14.57 23.35
N GLU A 389 2.18 -14.46 23.05
CA GLU A 389 3.11 -13.66 23.84
C GLU A 389 2.89 -12.17 23.60
N ASP A 390 2.87 -11.41 24.70
CA ASP A 390 3.01 -9.96 24.69
C ASP A 390 4.42 -9.61 25.16
N VAL A 391 5.09 -8.69 24.46
CA VAL A 391 6.46 -8.29 24.80
C VAL A 391 6.50 -7.57 26.15
N ALA A 392 5.42 -6.87 26.51
CA ALA A 392 5.27 -6.23 27.82
C ALA A 392 5.07 -7.24 28.97
N HIS A 393 4.49 -8.40 28.70
CA HIS A 393 4.17 -9.43 29.68
C HIS A 393 4.47 -10.83 29.10
N PRO A 394 5.77 -11.17 28.93
CA PRO A 394 6.16 -12.36 28.20
C PRO A 394 5.89 -13.65 28.98
N VAL A 395 5.72 -14.77 28.26
CA VAL A 395 5.41 -16.09 28.85
C VAL A 395 6.67 -16.70 29.47
N ASP A 396 6.77 -16.98 30.76
CA ASP A 396 8.02 -17.48 31.37
C ASP A 396 8.63 -18.69 30.65
N PRO A 397 9.96 -18.73 30.42
CA PRO A 397 10.61 -19.86 29.77
C PRO A 397 10.65 -21.08 30.70
N HIS A 398 10.46 -22.27 30.15
CA HIS A 398 10.52 -23.52 30.92
C HIS A 398 10.94 -24.70 30.03
N GLU A 399 11.30 -25.84 30.64
CA GLU A 399 11.90 -26.97 29.93
C GLU A 399 10.97 -27.63 28.89
N ASN A 400 9.67 -27.65 29.17
CA ASN A 400 8.68 -28.41 28.40
C ASN A 400 7.58 -27.52 27.79
N PRO A 401 7.91 -26.54 26.92
CA PRO A 401 6.92 -25.70 26.26
C PRO A 401 5.96 -26.54 25.42
N GLN A 402 4.70 -26.12 25.37
CA GLN A 402 3.65 -26.81 24.61
C GLN A 402 3.12 -25.92 23.50
N ALA A 403 2.91 -26.50 22.32
CA ALA A 403 2.35 -25.81 21.19
C ALA A 403 0.82 -25.72 21.29
N ASN A 404 0.28 -24.53 21.03
CA ASN A 404 -1.14 -24.33 20.73
C ASN A 404 -1.45 -24.67 19.25
N ASP A 405 -2.72 -24.58 18.86
CA ASP A 405 -3.14 -24.96 17.50
C ASP A 405 -2.55 -24.05 16.42
N PHE A 406 -2.34 -22.77 16.73
CA PHE A 406 -1.63 -21.86 15.83
C PHE A 406 -0.19 -22.33 15.58
N GLY A 407 0.55 -22.63 16.65
CA GLY A 407 1.92 -23.14 16.57
C GLY A 407 2.01 -24.46 15.80
N LYS A 408 1.10 -25.40 16.04
CA LYS A 408 1.00 -26.63 15.25
C LYS A 408 0.75 -26.32 13.77
N GLY A 409 -0.09 -25.35 13.45
CA GLY A 409 -0.31 -24.86 12.09
C GLY A 409 0.96 -24.32 11.44
N VAL A 410 1.73 -23.49 12.16
CA VAL A 410 3.04 -23.00 11.70
C VAL A 410 3.99 -24.16 11.38
N SER A 411 4.08 -25.16 12.27
CA SER A 411 4.93 -26.35 12.07
C SER A 411 4.48 -27.19 10.87
N ASN A 412 3.17 -27.41 10.71
CA ASN A 412 2.61 -28.15 9.59
C ASN A 412 2.91 -27.49 8.22
N ASN A 413 2.96 -26.16 8.17
CA ASN A 413 3.26 -25.42 6.95
C ASN A 413 4.77 -25.17 6.74
N TYR A 414 5.63 -25.52 7.71
CA TYR A 414 7.04 -25.18 7.69
C TYR A 414 7.76 -25.72 6.44
N SER A 415 7.54 -26.99 6.10
CA SER A 415 8.17 -27.62 4.93
C SER A 415 7.72 -27.00 3.60
N LEU A 416 6.45 -26.60 3.50
CA LEU A 416 5.92 -25.90 2.33
C LEU A 416 6.60 -24.53 2.19
N ILE A 417 6.68 -23.76 3.27
CA ILE A 417 7.33 -22.45 3.24
C ILE A 417 8.82 -22.58 2.99
N LYS A 418 9.46 -23.63 3.51
CA LYS A 418 10.88 -23.89 3.29
C LYS A 418 11.19 -24.06 1.81
N SER A 419 10.45 -24.91 1.10
CA SER A 419 10.67 -25.09 -0.35
C SER A 419 10.49 -23.78 -1.10
N MET A 420 9.49 -22.98 -0.72
CA MET A 420 9.27 -21.68 -1.35
C MET A 420 10.38 -20.68 -1.07
N ILE A 421 10.94 -20.64 0.13
CA ILE A 421 11.99 -19.68 0.49
C ILE A 421 13.35 -20.09 -0.09
N ASP A 422 13.65 -21.39 -0.14
CA ASP A 422 14.93 -21.92 -0.61
C ASP A 422 15.09 -21.88 -2.14
N GLU A 423 13.98 -21.83 -2.90
CA GLU A 423 13.97 -21.49 -4.34
C GLU A 423 14.55 -20.10 -4.62
#